data_AF-A0A661ZMT7-F1
#
_entry.id   AF-A0A661ZMT7-F1
#
_cell.length_a   1.000
_cell.length_b   1.000
_cell.length_c   1.000
_cell.angle_alpha   90.00
_cell.angle_beta   90.00
_cell.angle_gamma   90.00
#
_symmetry.space_group_name_H-M   'P 1'
#
loop_
_entity.id
_entity.type
_entity.pdbx_description
1 polymer ?
#
loop_
_entity_poly.entity_id
_entity_poly.type
_entity_poly.pdbx_seq_one_letter_code
_entity_poly.pdbx_strand_id
1 'polypeptide(L)'
;MNKTQIVLICFFTFLLSSCSSLFLQKVLFGVRNPKDITKVEMNRFLQKNEFDTSNVYLLKPVAYVDLAETSSKYFATWELFNHKGVLLVPRHDSVNSCISNIEYFIQYIENNSYKEDTIRNLQKDLFQQFTNTNILNNTKMEEQNYTLVLYWTVFMGKYSKDILSLEHFANLSESKISVIKVNMDLREDIDDFSINLKTK
;
A
#
# COMPACT_ATOMS: atom_id res chain seq x y z
N MET A 1 39.33 -20.57 23.01
CA MET A 1 38.24 -21.04 22.14
C MET A 1 38.85 -21.97 21.11
N ASN A 2 38.42 -23.22 21.03
CA ASN A 2 39.06 -24.23 20.18
C ASN A 2 38.73 -23.97 18.71
N LYS A 3 39.63 -24.32 17.79
CA LYS A 3 39.43 -24.13 16.34
C LYS A 3 38.10 -24.73 15.85
N THR A 4 37.70 -25.87 16.41
CA THR A 4 36.41 -26.52 16.13
C THR A 4 35.20 -25.68 16.58
N GLN A 5 35.30 -24.98 17.70
CA GLN A 5 34.24 -24.09 18.20
C GLN A 5 34.10 -22.85 17.31
N ILE A 6 35.23 -22.29 16.83
CA ILE A 6 35.21 -21.15 15.90
C ILE A 6 34.54 -21.55 14.58
N VAL A 7 34.89 -22.71 14.03
CA VAL A 7 34.29 -23.22 12.78
C VAL A 7 32.79 -23.49 12.94
N LEU A 8 32.36 -24.06 14.06
CA LEU A 8 30.94 -24.26 14.36
C LEU A 8 30.16 -22.94 14.46
N ILE A 9 30.72 -21.92 15.13
CA ILE A 9 30.11 -20.59 15.24
C ILE A 9 30.02 -19.91 13.87
N CYS A 10 31.07 -19.98 13.05
CA CYS A 10 31.06 -19.44 11.68
C CYS A 10 30.05 -20.16 10.78
N PHE A 11 29.91 -21.48 10.91
CA PHE A 11 28.93 -22.26 10.16
C PHE A 11 27.49 -21.93 10.59
N PHE A 12 27.23 -21.78 11.89
CA PHE A 12 25.91 -21.42 12.41
C PHE A 12 25.51 -19.99 12.02
N THR A 13 26.45 -19.04 12.07
CA THR A 13 26.20 -17.65 11.64
C THR A 13 26.00 -17.55 10.12
N PHE A 14 26.71 -18.37 9.32
CA PHE A 14 26.49 -18.46 7.89
C PHE A 14 25.09 -19.02 7.54
N LEU A 15 24.67 -20.12 8.21
CA LEU A 15 23.32 -20.68 8.03
C LEU A 15 22.20 -19.71 8.44
N LEU A 16 22.41 -18.93 9.49
CA LEU A 16 21.48 -17.87 9.91
C LEU A 16 21.46 -16.68 8.96
N SER A 17 22.52 -16.43 8.19
CA SER A 17 22.60 -15.28 7.27
C SER A 17 21.90 -15.52 5.93
N SER A 18 21.86 -16.75 5.41
CA SER A 18 21.38 -17.03 4.05
C SER A 18 19.92 -17.46 3.94
N CYS A 19 19.31 -18.02 4.99
CA CYS A 19 17.91 -18.50 4.95
C CYS A 19 16.93 -17.67 5.80
N SER A 20 17.43 -16.72 6.60
CA SER A 20 16.59 -16.02 7.58
C SER A 20 15.71 -14.96 6.94
N SER A 21 16.13 -14.23 5.91
CA SER A 21 15.34 -13.10 5.39
C SER A 21 13.97 -13.53 4.85
N LEU A 22 13.93 -14.56 4.00
CA LEU A 22 12.68 -15.08 3.44
C LEU A 22 11.83 -15.81 4.49
N PHE A 23 12.47 -16.55 5.40
CA PHE A 23 11.75 -17.22 6.48
C PHE A 23 11.11 -16.20 7.45
N LEU A 24 11.85 -15.17 7.85
CA LEU A 24 11.37 -14.08 8.70
C LEU A 24 10.24 -13.32 8.01
N GLN A 25 10.36 -13.00 6.72
CA GLN A 25 9.28 -12.34 5.97
C GLN A 25 8.01 -13.19 5.92
N LYS A 26 8.13 -14.50 5.67
CA LYS A 26 6.97 -15.40 5.61
C LYS A 26 6.32 -15.64 6.97
N VAL A 27 7.13 -15.83 8.01
CA VAL A 27 6.65 -16.24 9.33
C VAL A 27 6.30 -15.05 10.23
N LEU A 28 7.17 -14.04 10.32
CA LEU A 28 6.93 -12.88 11.18
C LEU A 28 6.07 -11.82 10.51
N PHE A 29 6.33 -11.55 9.23
CA PHE A 29 5.60 -10.53 8.48
C PHE A 29 4.39 -11.12 7.74
N GLY A 30 4.23 -12.45 7.72
CA GLY A 30 3.10 -13.10 7.07
C GLY A 30 3.08 -12.91 5.55
N VAL A 31 4.22 -12.58 4.94
CA VAL A 31 4.33 -12.42 3.49
C VAL A 31 4.11 -13.77 2.81
N ARG A 32 3.28 -13.80 1.78
CA ARG A 32 2.94 -15.01 1.02
C ARG A 32 3.28 -14.79 -0.44
N ASN A 33 3.30 -15.89 -1.20
CA ASN A 33 3.40 -15.76 -2.64
C ASN A 33 2.12 -15.07 -3.17
N PRO A 34 2.25 -14.15 -4.15
CA PRO A 34 1.10 -13.59 -4.84
C PRO A 34 0.27 -14.73 -5.45
N LYS A 35 -1.06 -14.58 -5.39
CA LYS A 35 -2.03 -15.50 -5.98
C LYS A 35 -3.27 -14.70 -6.35
N ASP A 36 -4.11 -15.27 -7.20
CA ASP A 36 -5.42 -14.68 -7.45
C ASP A 36 -6.23 -14.59 -6.17
N ILE A 37 -6.76 -13.40 -5.93
CA ILE A 37 -7.58 -13.08 -4.77
C ILE A 37 -8.99 -12.73 -5.22
N THR A 38 -9.96 -13.42 -4.63
CA THR A 38 -11.38 -13.13 -4.81
C THR A 38 -11.84 -11.97 -3.92
N LYS A 39 -12.96 -11.33 -4.27
CA LYS A 39 -13.60 -10.31 -3.40
C LYS A 39 -13.94 -10.84 -2.00
N VAL A 40 -14.30 -12.12 -1.89
CA VAL A 40 -14.59 -12.77 -0.61
C VAL A 40 -13.33 -12.85 0.25
N GLU A 41 -12.18 -13.19 -0.34
CA GLU A 41 -10.90 -13.26 0.38
C GLU A 41 -10.42 -11.87 0.82
N MET A 42 -10.56 -10.84 -0.02
CA MET A 42 -10.25 -9.45 0.36
C MET A 42 -11.08 -9.02 1.57
N ASN A 43 -12.40 -9.21 1.50
CA ASN A 43 -13.30 -8.82 2.59
C ASN A 43 -12.99 -9.60 3.88
N ARG A 44 -12.70 -10.89 3.77
CA ARG A 44 -12.28 -11.71 4.92
C ARG A 44 -10.99 -11.18 5.55
N PHE A 45 -10.03 -10.73 4.74
CA PHE A 45 -8.79 -10.13 5.23
C PHE A 45 -9.07 -8.84 6.01
N LEU A 46 -9.86 -7.92 5.44
CA LEU A 46 -10.20 -6.65 6.10
C LEU A 46 -10.96 -6.88 7.41
N GLN A 47 -12.02 -7.69 7.38
CA GLN A 47 -12.82 -8.03 8.56
C GLN A 47 -12.00 -8.70 9.67
N LYS A 48 -11.13 -9.65 9.31
CA LYS A 48 -10.27 -10.34 10.28
C LYS A 48 -9.31 -9.39 11.00
N ASN A 49 -8.92 -8.30 10.36
CA ASN A 49 -8.01 -7.31 10.93
C ASN A 49 -8.76 -6.02 11.33
N GLU A 50 -10.09 -6.06 11.43
CA GLU A 50 -10.93 -4.96 11.91
C GLU A 50 -10.80 -3.66 11.09
N PHE A 51 -10.45 -3.77 9.81
CA PHE A 51 -10.42 -2.64 8.88
C PHE A 51 -11.79 -2.40 8.26
N ASP A 52 -12.11 -1.14 7.97
CA ASP A 52 -13.34 -0.81 7.26
C ASP A 52 -13.31 -1.43 5.85
N THR A 53 -14.46 -1.97 5.43
CA THR A 53 -14.65 -2.61 4.13
C THR A 53 -15.25 -1.65 3.09
N SER A 54 -15.58 -0.41 3.48
CA SER A 54 -16.01 0.65 2.57
C SER A 54 -14.84 1.22 1.76
N ASN A 55 -15.16 1.89 0.64
CA ASN A 55 -14.18 2.58 -0.23
C ASN A 55 -12.98 1.72 -0.67
N VAL A 56 -13.23 0.42 -0.88
CA VAL A 56 -12.27 -0.53 -1.44
C VAL A 56 -12.47 -0.60 -2.95
N TYR A 57 -11.40 -0.33 -3.69
CA TYR A 57 -11.39 -0.24 -5.14
C TYR A 57 -10.33 -1.13 -5.77
N LEU A 58 -10.55 -1.40 -7.04
CA LEU A 58 -9.75 -2.26 -7.89
C LEU A 58 -9.32 -1.47 -9.11
N LEU A 59 -8.06 -1.62 -9.52
CA LEU A 59 -7.57 -1.05 -10.78
C LEU A 59 -8.01 -1.90 -11.97
N LYS A 60 -8.21 -1.24 -13.12
CA LYS A 60 -8.31 -1.90 -14.43
C LYS A 60 -7.00 -2.64 -14.73
N PRO A 61 -7.04 -3.75 -15.51
CA PRO A 61 -5.85 -4.53 -15.80
C PRO A 61 -4.66 -3.74 -16.36
N VAL A 62 -4.88 -2.81 -17.30
CA VAL A 62 -3.82 -1.96 -17.86
C VAL A 62 -3.09 -1.16 -16.77
N ALA A 63 -3.86 -0.45 -15.95
CA ALA A 63 -3.33 0.38 -14.87
C ALA A 63 -2.62 -0.43 -13.79
N TYR A 64 -3.12 -1.64 -13.52
CA TYR A 64 -2.45 -2.57 -12.62
C TYR A 64 -1.05 -2.92 -13.13
N VAL A 65 -0.93 -3.34 -14.39
CA VAL A 65 0.34 -3.72 -15.02
C VAL A 65 1.30 -2.52 -15.00
N ASP A 66 0.84 -1.35 -15.43
CA ASP A 66 1.66 -0.13 -15.45
C ASP A 66 2.25 0.19 -14.06
N LEU A 67 1.44 0.16 -13.01
CA LEU A 67 1.89 0.47 -11.65
C LEU A 67 2.78 -0.64 -11.05
N ALA A 68 2.42 -1.91 -11.28
CA ALA A 68 3.17 -3.06 -10.76
C ALA A 68 4.56 -3.16 -11.40
N GLU A 69 4.68 -2.88 -12.70
CA GLU A 69 5.96 -2.90 -13.42
C GLU A 69 6.82 -1.67 -13.12
N THR A 70 6.20 -0.50 -12.95
CA THR A 70 6.94 0.73 -12.65
C THR A 70 7.59 0.69 -11.26
N SER A 71 6.91 0.12 -10.26
CA SER A 71 7.50 0.02 -8.92
C SER A 71 6.74 -0.95 -8.00
N SER A 72 7.45 -1.95 -7.48
CA SER A 72 6.93 -2.89 -6.46
C SER A 72 6.49 -2.22 -5.15
N LYS A 73 6.85 -0.96 -4.92
CA LYS A 73 6.37 -0.16 -3.77
C LYS A 73 4.84 -0.14 -3.68
N TYR A 74 4.12 -0.24 -4.80
CA TYR A 74 2.67 -0.12 -4.84
C TYR A 74 1.92 -1.29 -4.18
N PHE A 75 2.59 -2.35 -3.74
CA PHE A 75 1.92 -3.44 -3.02
C PHE A 75 1.68 -3.18 -1.52
N ALA A 76 2.33 -2.16 -0.97
CA ALA A 76 2.14 -1.66 0.39
C ALA A 76 2.66 -0.22 0.48
N THR A 77 1.86 0.75 0.01
CA THR A 77 2.22 2.16 0.04
C THR A 77 1.01 3.06 0.22
N TRP A 78 1.27 4.35 0.40
CA TRP A 78 0.25 5.37 0.55
C TRP A 78 0.61 6.58 -0.29
N GLU A 79 -0.41 7.29 -0.73
CA GLU A 79 -0.28 8.59 -1.39
C GLU A 79 -1.34 9.51 -0.79
N LEU A 80 -1.01 10.78 -0.58
CA LEU A 80 -1.92 11.75 0.02
C LEU A 80 -2.07 12.93 -0.90
N PHE A 81 -3.31 13.35 -1.11
CA PHE A 81 -3.66 14.40 -2.05
C PHE A 81 -4.39 15.51 -1.31
N ASN A 82 -4.20 16.76 -1.73
CA ASN A 82 -5.01 17.87 -1.24
C ASN A 82 -6.42 17.87 -1.89
N HIS A 83 -7.28 18.80 -1.48
CA HIS A 83 -8.63 18.99 -2.04
C HIS A 83 -8.66 19.24 -3.56
N LYS A 84 -7.56 19.70 -4.16
CA LYS A 84 -7.43 19.87 -5.63
C LYS A 84 -6.99 18.59 -6.33
N GLY A 85 -6.78 17.51 -5.57
CA GLY A 85 -6.25 16.25 -6.05
C GLY A 85 -4.75 16.29 -6.36
N VAL A 86 -3.99 17.30 -5.91
CA VAL A 86 -2.54 17.38 -6.13
C VAL A 86 -1.82 16.54 -5.07
N LEU A 87 -0.82 15.76 -5.49
CA LEU A 87 -0.05 14.88 -4.60
C LEU A 87 0.79 15.70 -3.61
N LEU A 88 0.74 15.30 -2.35
CA LEU A 88 1.54 15.87 -1.26
C LEU A 88 2.71 14.93 -0.96
N VAL A 89 3.92 15.47 -1.05
CA VAL A 89 5.16 14.76 -0.74
C VAL A 89 5.71 15.32 0.57
N PRO A 90 5.76 14.52 1.65
CA PRO A 90 6.38 14.94 2.90
C PRO A 90 7.84 15.33 2.67
N ARG A 91 8.33 16.38 3.35
CA ARG A 91 9.76 16.69 3.31
C ARG A 91 10.51 15.58 4.08
N HIS A 92 11.68 15.17 3.58
CA HIS A 92 12.41 13.99 4.08
C HIS A 92 12.58 13.94 5.61
N ASP A 93 12.62 15.10 6.26
CA ASP A 93 12.79 15.28 7.69
C ASP A 93 11.54 14.84 8.50
N SER A 94 10.34 14.89 7.91
CA SER A 94 9.07 14.56 8.56
C SER A 94 8.66 13.09 8.39
N VAL A 95 9.23 12.36 7.42
CA VAL A 95 8.92 10.95 7.18
C VAL A 95 10.21 10.17 6.90
N ASN A 96 11.01 9.96 7.94
CA ASN A 96 11.91 8.80 7.95
C ASN A 96 11.04 7.54 7.77
N SER A 97 11.49 6.54 6.99
CA SER A 97 10.74 5.37 6.48
C SER A 97 10.03 4.45 7.49
N CYS A 98 9.84 4.89 8.73
CA CYS A 98 9.06 4.24 9.76
C CYS A 98 7.57 4.62 9.65
N ILE A 99 6.69 3.63 9.86
CA ILE A 99 5.24 3.82 9.84
C ILE A 99 4.79 4.91 10.83
N SER A 100 5.38 5.00 12.02
CA SER A 100 4.97 5.98 13.03
C SER A 100 5.19 7.44 12.63
N ASN A 101 6.16 7.72 11.75
CA ASN A 101 6.33 9.09 11.23
C ASN A 101 5.25 9.41 10.20
N ILE A 102 4.80 8.41 9.44
CA ILE A 102 3.68 8.53 8.51
C ILE A 102 2.38 8.77 9.30
N GLU A 103 2.16 8.00 10.37
CA GLU A 103 1.03 8.15 11.28
C GLU A 103 0.96 9.58 11.84
N TYR A 104 2.09 10.07 12.38
CA TYR A 104 2.21 11.44 12.87
C TYR A 104 1.95 12.49 11.78
N PHE A 105 2.53 12.29 10.59
CA PHE A 105 2.34 13.21 9.47
C PHE A 105 0.87 13.32 9.06
N ILE A 106 0.17 12.18 8.92
CA ILE A 106 -1.25 12.14 8.55
C ILE A 106 -2.11 12.77 9.63
N GLN A 107 -1.87 12.41 10.90
CA GLN A 107 -2.67 12.92 12.01
C GLN A 107 -2.57 14.45 12.14
N TYR A 108 -1.36 15.01 11.97
CA TYR A 108 -1.07 16.43 12.18
C TYR A 108 -0.73 17.18 10.90
N ILE A 109 -1.38 16.85 9.77
CA ILE A 109 -0.95 17.33 8.45
C ILE A 109 -0.87 18.86 8.32
N GLU A 110 -1.80 19.62 8.91
CA GLU A 110 -1.78 21.09 8.87
C GLU A 110 -0.51 21.69 9.51
N ASN A 111 0.06 20.98 10.48
CA ASN A 111 1.24 21.42 11.22
C ASN A 111 2.55 20.91 10.60
N ASN A 112 2.47 20.06 9.57
CA ASN A 112 3.61 19.44 8.93
C ASN A 112 4.05 20.16 7.66
N SER A 113 5.33 20.06 7.34
CA SER A 113 5.87 20.58 6.08
C SER A 113 5.83 19.53 4.98
N TYR A 114 5.29 19.90 3.82
CA TYR A 114 5.23 19.08 2.62
C TYR A 114 5.51 19.92 1.37
N LYS A 115 5.65 19.25 0.22
CA LYS A 115 5.72 19.86 -1.11
C LYS A 115 4.55 19.33 -1.93
N GLU A 116 4.04 20.15 -2.83
CA GLU A 116 3.06 19.71 -3.82
C GLU A 116 3.79 19.21 -5.07
N ASP A 117 3.48 17.99 -5.50
CA ASP A 117 3.88 17.48 -6.81
C ASP A 117 2.75 17.77 -7.81
N THR A 118 2.91 18.89 -8.51
CA THR A 118 1.91 19.39 -9.48
C THR A 118 1.81 18.56 -10.76
N ILE A 119 2.72 17.59 -10.97
CA ILE A 119 2.66 16.69 -12.13
C ILE A 119 1.60 15.60 -11.91
N ARG A 120 1.51 15.12 -10.66
CA ARG A 120 0.62 14.04 -10.24
C ARG A 120 -0.73 14.60 -9.79
N ASN A 121 -1.83 14.07 -10.34
CA ASN A 121 -3.19 14.45 -9.95
C ASN A 121 -4.11 13.24 -9.77
N LEU A 122 -4.79 13.16 -8.63
CA LEU A 122 -5.67 12.03 -8.26
C LEU A 122 -6.76 11.74 -9.29
N GLN A 123 -7.44 12.78 -9.80
CA GLN A 123 -8.55 12.60 -10.72
C GLN A 123 -8.08 12.12 -12.09
N LYS A 124 -6.98 12.70 -12.59
CA LYS A 124 -6.40 12.35 -13.88
C LYS A 124 -5.71 10.98 -13.83
N ASP A 125 -4.94 10.74 -12.78
CA ASP A 125 -4.02 9.62 -12.73
C ASP A 125 -4.66 8.39 -12.10
N LEU A 126 -5.62 8.51 -11.18
CA LEU A 126 -6.10 7.34 -10.43
C LEU A 126 -7.58 7.02 -10.71
N PHE A 127 -8.47 8.01 -10.73
CA PHE A 127 -9.91 7.74 -10.84
C PHE A 127 -10.31 7.10 -12.17
N GLN A 128 -9.64 7.46 -13.25
CA GLN A 128 -9.87 6.85 -14.57
C GLN A 128 -9.37 5.41 -14.64
N GLN A 129 -8.46 5.02 -13.74
CA GLN A 129 -7.82 3.72 -13.71
C GLN A 129 -8.62 2.68 -12.93
N PHE A 130 -9.60 3.08 -12.13
CA PHE A 130 -10.43 2.14 -11.37
C PHE A 130 -11.47 1.41 -12.23
N THR A 131 -11.79 0.17 -11.85
CA THR A 131 -12.83 -0.63 -12.52
C THR A 131 -14.23 -0.07 -12.32
N ASN A 132 -14.47 0.64 -11.21
CA ASN A 132 -15.73 1.31 -10.91
C ASN A 132 -15.60 2.83 -11.14
N THR A 133 -16.44 3.39 -12.01
CA THR A 133 -16.38 4.82 -12.37
C THR A 133 -17.14 5.74 -11.40
N ASN A 134 -17.93 5.20 -10.47
CA ASN A 134 -18.75 6.00 -9.53
C ASN A 134 -17.96 6.57 -8.33
N ILE A 135 -16.63 6.61 -8.43
CA ILE A 135 -15.75 6.95 -7.31
C ILE A 135 -15.88 8.42 -6.94
N LEU A 136 -15.99 9.30 -7.94
CA LEU A 136 -16.23 10.73 -7.76
C LEU A 136 -17.51 11.04 -6.97
N ASN A 137 -18.54 10.20 -7.09
CA ASN A 137 -19.80 10.40 -6.38
C ASN A 137 -19.74 9.89 -4.94
N ASN A 138 -18.91 8.88 -4.67
CA ASN A 138 -18.79 8.25 -3.35
C ASN A 138 -17.71 8.91 -2.48
N THR A 139 -16.64 9.41 -3.11
CA THR A 139 -15.62 10.21 -2.44
C THR A 139 -16.06 11.67 -2.52
N LYS A 140 -16.66 12.16 -1.42
CA LYS A 140 -17.11 13.54 -1.23
C LYS A 140 -15.93 14.53 -1.22
N MET A 141 -15.12 14.55 -2.26
CA MET A 141 -13.84 15.28 -2.31
C MET A 141 -14.02 16.77 -2.08
N GLU A 142 -15.12 17.35 -2.53
CA GLU A 142 -15.43 18.77 -2.32
C GLU A 142 -15.68 19.13 -0.86
N GLU A 143 -16.01 18.15 -0.02
CA GLU A 143 -16.28 18.34 1.42
C GLU A 143 -15.04 18.04 2.29
N GLN A 144 -13.94 17.58 1.68
CA GLN A 144 -12.76 17.02 2.36
C GLN A 144 -11.52 17.87 2.05
N ASN A 145 -10.64 18.03 3.04
CA ASN A 145 -9.42 18.82 2.87
C ASN A 145 -8.34 18.00 2.15
N TYR A 146 -8.33 16.68 2.39
CA TYR A 146 -7.35 15.75 1.84
C TYR A 146 -7.99 14.41 1.45
N THR A 147 -7.30 13.67 0.59
CA THR A 147 -7.63 12.29 0.24
C THR A 147 -6.41 11.40 0.39
N LEU A 148 -6.49 10.43 1.28
CA LEU A 148 -5.49 9.40 1.53
C LEU A 148 -5.80 8.16 0.71
N VAL A 149 -4.89 7.78 -0.18
CA VAL A 149 -4.97 6.56 -0.98
C VAL A 149 -4.03 5.53 -0.38
N LEU A 150 -4.57 4.37 -0.01
CA LEU A 150 -3.85 3.26 0.60
C LEU A 150 -3.79 2.10 -0.39
N TYR A 151 -2.62 1.80 -0.91
CA TYR A 151 -2.39 0.67 -1.79
C TYR A 151 -1.94 -0.54 -0.98
N TRP A 152 -2.63 -1.65 -1.12
CA TRP A 152 -2.40 -2.82 -0.28
C TRP A 152 -2.66 -4.13 -1.02
N THR A 153 -2.11 -5.21 -0.49
CA THR A 153 -2.31 -6.59 -0.97
C THR A 153 -2.46 -7.56 0.18
N VAL A 154 -3.21 -8.65 0.00
CA VAL A 154 -3.34 -9.69 1.01
C VAL A 154 -2.00 -10.40 1.21
N PHE A 155 -1.24 -10.63 0.14
CA PHE A 155 0.01 -11.39 0.21
C PHE A 155 1.14 -10.66 0.94
N MET A 156 1.11 -9.33 1.05
CA MET A 156 2.14 -8.56 1.79
C MET A 156 1.96 -8.60 3.33
N GLY A 157 0.91 -9.25 3.84
CA GLY A 157 0.76 -9.55 5.26
C GLY A 157 0.83 -8.29 6.15
N LYS A 158 1.79 -8.25 7.07
CA LYS A 158 1.97 -7.16 8.04
C LYS A 158 2.16 -5.80 7.36
N TYR A 159 2.89 -5.73 6.24
CA TYR A 159 3.10 -4.45 5.55
C TYR A 159 1.78 -3.81 5.11
N SER A 160 0.86 -4.60 4.55
CA SER A 160 -0.48 -4.12 4.20
C SER A 160 -1.30 -3.73 5.41
N LYS A 161 -1.15 -4.41 6.54
CA LYS A 161 -1.84 -4.03 7.78
C LYS A 161 -1.33 -2.69 8.29
N ASP A 162 -0.02 -2.49 8.30
CA ASP A 162 0.62 -1.25 8.74
C ASP A 162 0.19 -0.07 7.83
N ILE A 163 0.03 -0.30 6.52
CA ILE A 163 -0.52 0.71 5.59
C ILE A 163 -2.01 0.96 5.84
N LEU A 164 -2.82 -0.09 6.02
CA LEU A 164 -4.26 0.05 6.26
C LEU A 164 -4.56 0.72 7.60
N SER A 165 -3.71 0.55 8.62
CA SER A 165 -3.88 1.22 9.91
C SER A 165 -3.76 2.74 9.83
N LEU A 166 -3.20 3.29 8.74
CA LEU A 166 -3.18 4.74 8.51
C LEU A 166 -4.60 5.34 8.43
N GLU A 167 -5.62 4.55 8.08
CA GLU A 167 -7.03 4.96 8.13
C GLU A 167 -7.44 5.41 9.54
N HIS A 168 -6.94 4.76 10.59
CA HIS A 168 -7.21 5.15 11.97
C HIS A 168 -6.70 6.56 12.26
N PHE A 169 -5.48 6.87 11.84
CA PHE A 169 -4.85 8.18 12.05
C PHE A 169 -5.48 9.28 11.20
N ALA A 170 -5.95 8.93 10.00
CA ALA A 170 -6.75 9.84 9.18
C ALA A 170 -8.06 10.23 9.90
N ASN A 171 -8.71 9.28 10.58
CA ASN A 171 -9.93 9.52 11.36
C ASN A 171 -9.68 10.32 12.66
N LEU A 172 -8.47 10.26 13.21
CA LEU A 172 -8.06 11.06 14.37
C LEU A 172 -7.57 12.47 13.98
N SER A 173 -7.35 12.73 12.70
CA SER A 173 -6.89 14.04 12.24
C SER A 173 -7.96 15.11 12.45
N GLU A 174 -7.53 16.32 12.82
CA GLU A 174 -8.41 17.49 12.84
C GLU A 174 -8.83 17.90 11.42
N SER A 175 -8.03 17.54 10.42
CA SER A 175 -8.37 17.72 9.01
C SER A 175 -9.36 16.65 8.56
N LYS A 176 -10.31 17.05 7.71
CA LYS A 176 -11.21 16.11 7.04
C LYS A 176 -10.45 15.35 5.96
N ILE A 177 -10.07 14.10 6.23
CA ILE A 177 -9.34 13.22 5.31
C ILE A 177 -10.26 12.11 4.83
N SER A 178 -10.49 12.03 3.52
CA SER A 178 -11.15 10.86 2.90
C SER A 178 -10.16 9.73 2.67
N VAL A 179 -10.54 8.48 2.96
CA VAL A 179 -9.67 7.32 2.76
C VAL A 179 -10.19 6.45 1.62
N ILE A 180 -9.31 6.17 0.66
CA ILE A 180 -9.52 5.28 -0.49
C ILE A 180 -8.56 4.11 -0.35
N LYS A 181 -9.09 2.88 -0.43
CA LYS A 181 -8.29 1.64 -0.32
C LYS A 181 -8.21 0.98 -1.68
N VAL A 182 -7.03 0.87 -2.25
CA VAL A 182 -6.79 0.25 -3.57
C VAL A 182 -6.13 -1.10 -3.36
N ASN A 183 -6.85 -2.17 -3.71
CA ASN A 183 -6.27 -3.51 -3.66
C ASN A 183 -5.48 -3.81 -4.94
N MET A 184 -4.25 -4.29 -4.75
CA MET A 184 -3.26 -4.59 -5.78
C MET A 184 -2.94 -6.10 -5.85
N ASP A 185 -3.82 -6.97 -5.37
CA ASP A 185 -3.65 -8.41 -5.57
C ASP A 185 -3.93 -8.78 -7.03
N LEU A 186 -3.34 -9.89 -7.47
CA LEU A 186 -3.66 -10.50 -8.77
C LEU A 186 -5.13 -10.94 -8.78
N ARG A 187 -5.69 -10.93 -9.99
CA ARG A 187 -7.07 -11.30 -10.25
C ARG A 187 -7.15 -11.97 -11.61
N GLU A 188 -8.13 -12.84 -11.78
CA GLU A 188 -8.39 -13.59 -13.01
C GLU A 188 -8.51 -12.67 -14.24
N ASP A 189 -9.12 -11.48 -14.09
CA ASP A 189 -9.27 -10.49 -15.18
C ASP A 189 -7.95 -9.81 -15.60
N ILE A 190 -6.93 -9.85 -14.75
CA ILE A 190 -5.59 -9.29 -15.00
C ILE A 190 -4.71 -10.32 -15.73
N ASP A 191 -4.79 -11.57 -15.33
CA ASP A 191 -3.98 -12.65 -15.90
C ASP A 191 -4.34 -12.86 -17.39
N ASP A 192 -5.63 -12.88 -17.72
CA ASP A 192 -6.11 -12.94 -19.10
C ASP A 192 -5.62 -11.75 -19.94
N PHE A 193 -5.58 -10.56 -19.37
CA PHE A 193 -5.09 -9.37 -20.04
C PHE A 193 -3.58 -9.45 -20.33
N SER A 194 -2.80 -9.91 -19.35
CA SER A 194 -1.34 -10.03 -19.43
C SER A 194 -0.89 -11.06 -20.48
N ILE A 195 -1.64 -12.15 -20.65
CA ILE A 195 -1.42 -13.15 -21.71
C ILE A 195 -1.66 -12.55 -23.09
N ASN A 196 -2.71 -11.73 -23.24
CA ASN A 196 -3.05 -11.07 -24.51
C ASN A 196 -2.05 -9.98 -24.92
N LEU A 197 -1.35 -9.35 -23.96
CA LEU A 197 -0.25 -8.43 -24.26
C LEU A 197 1.02 -9.13 -24.76
N LYS A 198 1.33 -10.32 -24.24
CA LYS A 198 2.53 -11.09 -24.63
C LYS A 198 2.43 -11.78 -25.99
N THR A 199 1.24 -11.82 -26.58
CA THR A 199 0.94 -12.48 -27.85
C THR A 199 0.76 -11.51 -29.02
N LYS A 200 0.98 -10.21 -28.79
CA LYS A 200 1.05 -9.15 -29.80
C LYS A 200 2.48 -8.63 -29.94
#